data_AF-A0A933W610-F1
#
_entry.id   AF-A0A933W610-F1
#
_cell.length_a   1.000
_cell.length_b   1.000
_cell.length_c   1.000
_cell.angle_alpha   90.00
_cell.angle_beta   90.00
_cell.angle_gamma   90.00
#
_symmetry.space_group_name_H-M   'P 1'
#
loop_
_entity.id
_entity.type
_entity.pdbx_description
1 polymer ?
#
loop_
_entity_poly.entity_id
_entity_poly.type
_entity_poly.pdbx_seq_one_letter_code
_entity_poly.pdbx_strand_id
1 'polypeptide(L)' 'MDHPYRRMRRESDPWHFCVKCSGWPTANFEGCGQPPLDDPLCPECVARHASGMCREHCGERRMSAGF' A
#
# COMPACT_ATOMS: atom_id res chain seq x y z
N MET A 1 8.89 -12.18 -0.45
CA MET A 1 7.53 -11.65 -0.64
C MET A 1 7.46 -10.29 0.06
N ASP A 2 7.51 -9.19 -0.69
CA ASP A 2 7.27 -7.87 -0.10
C ASP A 2 5.76 -7.66 -0.09
N HIS A 3 5.17 -7.45 1.10
CA HIS A 3 3.74 -7.18 1.22
C HIS A 3 3.52 -5.68 0.93
N PRO A 4 2.90 -5.35 -0.22
CA PRO A 4 2.79 -3.97 -0.67
C PRO A 4 1.84 -3.14 0.16
N TYR A 5 0.83 -3.74 0.77
CA TYR A 5 -0.10 -3.07 1.67
C TYR A 5 0.14 -3.55 3.10
N ARG A 6 0.20 -2.61 4.04
CA ARG A 6 0.35 -2.84 5.47
C ARG A 6 -0.62 -1.97 6.25
N ARG A 7 -1.23 -2.52 7.29
CA ARG A 7 -2.04 -1.76 8.28
C ARG A 7 -1.69 -2.16 9.70
N MET A 8 -1.90 -1.29 10.68
CA MET A 8 -1.75 -1.64 12.09
C MET A 8 -2.84 -2.66 12.51
N ARG A 9 -2.50 -3.72 13.26
CA ARG A 9 -3.54 -4.69 13.73
C ARG A 9 -4.50 -4.11 14.77
N ARG A 10 -4.02 -3.13 15.53
CA ARG A 10 -4.63 -2.74 16.82
C ARG A 10 -5.46 -1.48 16.74
N GLU A 11 -5.27 -0.72 15.68
CA GLU A 11 -5.94 0.53 15.44
C GLU A 11 -6.67 0.38 14.11
N SER A 12 -7.85 0.97 14.01
CA SER A 12 -8.63 1.05 12.76
C SER A 12 -7.93 1.95 11.75
N ASP A 13 -6.63 1.73 11.55
CA ASP A 13 -5.76 2.49 10.68
C ASP A 13 -6.06 2.14 9.24
N PRO A 14 -6.01 3.14 8.35
CA PRO A 14 -6.15 2.90 6.94
C PRO A 14 -4.97 2.07 6.40
N TRP A 15 -5.15 1.48 5.22
CA TRP A 15 -4.08 0.72 4.58
C TRP A 15 -3.00 1.64 4.04
N HIS A 16 -1.77 1.34 4.41
CA HIS A 16 -0.59 2.01 3.92
C HIS A 16 0.07 1.14 2.86
N PHE A 17 0.38 1.71 1.71
CA PHE A 17 1.19 1.03 0.69
C PHE A 17 2.51 1.74 0.41
N CYS A 18 2.78 2.77 1.20
CA CYS A 18 3.97 3.58 1.09
C CYS A 18 4.90 3.41 2.29
N VAL A 19 6.04 2.76 2.08
CA VAL A 19 7.12 2.68 3.09
C VAL A 19 7.63 4.05 3.53
N LYS A 20 7.44 5.09 2.71
CA LYS A 20 7.78 6.49 3.02
C LYS A 20 6.63 7.27 3.68
N CYS A 21 5.53 6.60 4.01
CA CYS A 21 4.47 7.22 4.78
C CYS A 21 4.92 7.44 6.23
N SER A 22 4.59 8.59 6.80
CA SER A 22 4.90 8.90 8.20
C SER A 22 4.20 7.95 9.18
N GLY A 23 3.04 7.41 8.78
CA GLY A 23 2.27 6.41 9.53
C GLY A 23 2.57 4.96 9.12
N TRP A 24 3.66 4.69 8.40
CA TRP A 24 3.97 3.33 7.97
C TRP A 24 4.25 2.42 9.18
N PRO A 25 3.49 1.34 9.36
CA PRO A 25 3.66 0.51 10.55
C PRO A 25 4.87 -0.41 10.39
N THR A 26 5.81 -0.32 11.34
CA THR A 26 7.06 -1.10 11.37
C THR A 26 6.96 -2.36 12.24
N ALA A 27 5.99 -2.42 13.15
CA ALA A 27 5.74 -3.55 14.04
C ALA A 27 4.23 -3.77 14.25
N ASN A 28 3.82 -5.00 14.56
CA ASN A 28 2.41 -5.38 14.79
C ASN A 28 1.45 -5.00 13.63
N PHE A 29 1.93 -5.09 12.39
CA PHE A 29 1.13 -4.83 11.20
C PHE A 29 0.59 -6.10 10.56
N GLU A 30 -0.49 -5.97 9.80
CA GLU A 30 -0.93 -6.97 8.82
C GLU A 30 -0.50 -6.54 7.45
N GLY A 31 0.16 -7.43 6.73
CA GLY A 31 0.51 -7.25 5.33
C GLY A 31 -0.50 -7.98 4.44
N CYS A 32 -0.93 -7.34 3.36
CA CYS A 32 -1.72 -8.00 2.31
C CYS A 32 -1.08 -7.77 0.94
N GLY A 33 -1.25 -8.76 0.05
CA GLY A 33 -0.78 -8.68 -1.33
C GLY A 33 -1.56 -7.69 -2.19
N GLN A 34 -2.81 -7.41 -1.81
CA GLN A 34 -3.74 -6.56 -2.56
C GLN A 34 -4.47 -5.61 -1.61
N PRO A 35 -4.90 -4.43 -2.08
CA PRO A 35 -5.70 -3.55 -1.25
C PRO A 35 -7.07 -4.21 -1.03
N PRO A 36 -7.63 -4.19 0.19
CA PRO A 36 -9.03 -4.54 0.36
C PRO A 36 -9.86 -3.48 -0.36
N LEU A 37 -10.83 -3.94 -1.16
CA LEU A 37 -11.67 -3.08 -1.99
C LEU A 37 -12.54 -2.12 -1.14
N ASP A 38 -12.81 -2.51 0.10
CA ASP A 38 -13.74 -1.84 1.03
C ASP A 38 -13.04 -1.08 2.17
N ASP A 39 -11.73 -1.24 2.35
CA ASP A 39 -11.02 -0.56 3.43
C ASP A 39 -10.45 0.80 2.97
N PRO A 40 -10.46 1.82 3.86
CA PRO A 40 -9.88 3.12 3.55
C PRO A 40 -8.36 3.02 3.39
N LEU A 41 -7.83 3.62 2.31
CA LEU A 41 -6.39 3.81 2.10
C LEU A 41 -5.91 5.09 2.76
N CYS A 42 -4.64 5.11 3.19
CA CYS A 42 -4.06 6.28 3.82
C CYS A 42 -3.97 7.44 2.80
N PRO A 43 -4.56 8.63 3.08
CA PRO A 43 -4.57 9.75 2.14
C PRO A 43 -3.16 10.28 1.84
N GLU A 44 -2.22 10.16 2.78
CA GLU A 44 -0.81 10.51 2.54
C GLU A 44 -0.16 9.55 1.54
N CYS A 45 -0.48 8.26 1.61
CA CYS A 45 0.01 7.29 0.63
C CYS A 45 -0.56 7.58 -0.75
N VAL A 46 -1.86 7.90 -0.85
CA VAL A 46 -2.51 8.29 -2.12
C VAL A 46 -1.89 9.55 -2.70
N ALA A 47 -1.68 10.60 -1.89
CA ALA A 47 -1.06 11.84 -2.35
C ALA A 47 0.38 11.64 -2.83
N ARG A 48 1.16 10.84 -2.09
CA ARG A 48 2.54 10.49 -2.49
C ARG A 48 2.58 9.61 -3.73
N HIS A 49 1.60 8.74 -3.91
CA HIS A 49 1.46 7.93 -5.11
C HIS A 49 1.16 8.80 -6.34
N ALA A 50 0.19 9.71 -6.21
CA ALA A 50 -0.11 10.70 -7.25
C ALA A 50 1.11 11.58 -7.60
N SER A 51 1.98 11.84 -6.62
CA SER A 51 3.25 12.56 -6.82
C SER A 51 4.40 11.70 -7.34
N GLY A 52 4.20 10.39 -7.55
CA GLY A 52 5.26 9.45 -7.95
C GLY A 52 6.34 9.21 -6.89
N MET A 53 6.11 9.68 -5.65
CA MET A 53 7.01 9.49 -4.51
C MET A 53 6.80 8.15 -3.80
N CYS A 54 5.74 7.44 -4.18
CA CYS A 54 5.43 6.11 -3.69
C CYS A 54 5.41 5.11 -4.83
N ARG A 55 6.09 3.99 -4.64
CA ARG A 55 6.11 2.90 -5.61
C ARG A 55 5.09 1.86 -5.15
N GLU A 56 3.96 1.76 -5.84
CA GLU A 56 3.01 0.67 -5.57
C GLU A 56 3.74 -0.64 -5.82
N HIS A 57 3.89 -1.44 -4.76
CA HIS A 57 4.41 -2.80 -4.91
C HIS A 57 3.27 -3.81 -5.18
N CYS A 58 2.09 -3.35 -5.58
CA CYS A 58 1.02 -4.23 -6.02
C CYS A 58 0.71 -4.01 -7.49
N GLY A 59 1.33 -4.85 -8.32
CA GLY A 59 0.85 -5.11 -9.66
C GLY A 59 1.05 -3.94 -10.61
N GLU A 60 2.30 -3.79 -11.05
CA GLU A 60 2.53 -3.79 -12.49
C GLU A 60 1.58 -4.82 -13.14
N ARG A 61 0.42 -4.37 -13.61
CA ARG A 61 -0.13 -4.93 -14.85
C ARG A 61 0.85 -4.52 -15.95
N ARG A 62 2.02 -5.17 -15.97
CA ARG A 62 2.57 -5.64 -17.23
C ARG A 62 1.56 -6.64 -17.76
N MET A 63 0.48 -6.12 -18.33
CA MET A 63 -0.03 -6.75 -19.54
C MET A 63 1.13 -6.60 -20.51
N SER A 64 2.01 -7.60 -20.53
CA SER A 64 2.87 -7.81 -21.67
C SER A 64 1.96 -7.71 -22.88
N ALA A 65 2.16 -6.68 -23.70
CA ALA A 65 1.72 -6.70 -25.08
C ALA A 65 2.38 -7.93 -25.71
N GLY A 66 1.68 -9.06 -25.65
CA GLY A 66 1.96 -10.26 -26.42
C GLY A 66 1.10 -10.14 -27.67
N PHE A 67 1.75 -9.75 -28.75
CA PHE A 67 1.24 -9.76 -30.11
C PHE A 67 0.71 -11.15 -30.51
#